data_AF-A0A950VPE3-F1
#
_entry.id   AF-A0A950VPE3-F1
#
_cell.length_a   1.000
_cell.length_b   1.000
_cell.length_c   1.000
_cell.angle_alpha   90.00
_cell.angle_beta   90.00
_cell.angle_gamma   90.00
#
_symmetry.space_group_name_H-M   'P 1'
#
loop_
_entity.id
_entity.type
_entity.pdbx_description
1 polymer ?
#
loop_
_entity_poly.entity_id
_entity_poly.type
_entity_poly.pdbx_seq_one_letter_code
_entity_poly.pdbx_strand_id
1 'polypeptide(L)'
;MRWRPFWVDCLGLGAGVLCAAFACRPGQLQAQENGKPVPPSLAPSPLSTSSFALPLDELPPSVRDGVCRVLEKPTLKVRGPAEIFRGRPAMYHWLLENPDQAVVMWRRLGARCMSITNQGNGRFGWTDGKGSNVSWETVFSDGRQRIWYAEGVVRPSPLLGAVAVRAVVALHYLESQDATGRPLIRHQADLFLQTDSKAVAMVARLLGSSAPHVAEEGIAQMEMFFSVLVWYLDRHPERLETLLR
;
A
#
# COMPACT_ATOMS: atom_id res chain seq x y z
N MET A 1 -27.11 18.49 -10.74
CA MET A 1 -26.57 18.65 -9.37
C MET A 1 -25.08 18.32 -9.37
N ARG A 2 -24.21 19.34 -9.27
CA ARG A 2 -22.75 19.19 -9.18
C ARG A 2 -22.39 18.76 -7.76
N TRP A 3 -22.03 17.49 -7.58
CA TRP A 3 -21.35 17.04 -6.38
C TRP A 3 -19.94 17.65 -6.33
N ARG A 4 -19.68 18.50 -5.35
CA ARG A 4 -18.33 18.97 -4.98
C ARG A 4 -17.91 18.22 -3.72
N PRO A 5 -16.88 17.35 -3.76
CA PRO A 5 -16.35 16.74 -2.55
C PRO A 5 -15.38 17.70 -1.84
N PHE A 6 -15.58 17.78 -0.53
CA PHE A 6 -14.96 18.62 0.49
C PHE A 6 -13.46 18.34 0.77
N TRP A 7 -12.73 17.65 -0.11
CA TRP A 7 -11.39 17.07 0.19
C TRP A 7 -10.22 17.75 -0.55
N VAL A 8 -10.42 18.95 -1.07
CA VAL A 8 -9.38 19.66 -1.85
C VAL A 8 -8.25 20.21 -0.96
N ASP A 9 -8.46 20.39 0.35
CA ASP A 9 -7.56 21.21 1.18
C ASP A 9 -6.74 20.48 2.27
N CYS A 10 -6.79 19.15 2.37
CA CYS A 10 -5.92 18.41 3.31
C CYS A 10 -4.50 18.16 2.75
N LEU A 11 -3.86 19.21 2.22
CA LEU A 11 -2.42 19.25 1.92
C LEU A 11 -1.63 20.11 2.92
N GLY A 12 -2.25 20.51 4.03
CA GLY A 12 -1.58 21.19 5.14
C GLY A 12 -1.26 20.24 6.28
N LEU A 13 0.03 19.97 6.50
CA LEU A 13 0.67 19.73 7.80
C LEU A 13 0.57 18.35 8.49
N GLY A 14 -0.36 17.45 8.15
CA GLY A 14 -0.55 16.19 8.92
C GLY A 14 0.05 14.89 8.36
N ALA A 15 0.19 14.77 7.03
CA ALA A 15 0.18 13.43 6.40
C ALA A 15 1.54 12.74 6.23
N GLY A 16 2.67 13.41 6.53
CA GLY A 16 3.99 12.87 6.21
C GLY A 16 4.27 11.50 6.82
N VAL A 17 4.16 11.37 8.14
CA VAL A 17 4.64 10.16 8.85
C VAL A 17 3.87 8.89 8.48
N LEU A 18 2.65 9.02 7.93
CA LEU A 18 1.77 7.90 7.60
C LEU A 18 1.50 7.70 6.10
N CYS A 19 1.83 8.69 5.25
CA CYS A 19 1.92 8.51 3.80
C CYS A 19 3.09 7.61 3.34
N ALA A 20 3.78 6.94 4.28
CA ALA A 20 4.82 5.96 3.96
C ALA A 20 4.32 4.89 2.99
N ALA A 21 3.05 4.49 3.09
CA ALA A 21 2.44 3.41 2.31
C ALA A 21 1.70 3.90 1.05
N PHE A 22 2.38 4.58 0.12
CA PHE A 22 1.82 4.98 -1.18
C PHE A 22 0.79 6.13 -1.11
N ALA A 23 1.27 7.38 -1.15
CA ALA A 23 0.46 8.56 -1.45
C ALA A 23 -0.06 8.52 -2.91
N CYS A 24 -1.05 7.68 -3.15
CA CYS A 24 -1.99 7.77 -4.27
C CYS A 24 -3.18 8.59 -3.79
N ARG A 25 -3.38 9.81 -4.31
CA ARG A 25 -4.71 10.42 -4.20
C ARG A 25 -5.66 9.58 -5.07
N PRO A 26 -6.87 9.22 -4.61
CA PRO A 26 -7.88 8.71 -5.52
C PRO A 26 -8.18 9.80 -6.55
N GLY A 27 -7.57 9.68 -7.72
CA GLY A 27 -7.98 10.43 -8.89
C GLY A 27 -9.30 9.86 -9.35
N GLN A 28 -10.30 10.71 -9.57
CA GLN A 28 -11.49 10.31 -10.31
C GLN A 28 -11.01 9.76 -11.66
N LEU A 29 -11.06 8.43 -11.80
CA LEU A 29 -11.09 7.78 -13.11
C LEU A 29 -12.29 8.38 -13.83
N GLN A 30 -12.05 9.34 -14.74
CA GLN A 30 -13.06 9.74 -15.72
C GLN A 30 -13.20 8.59 -16.70
N ALA A 31 -13.95 7.57 -16.30
CA ALA A 31 -14.60 6.67 -17.23
C ALA A 31 -15.64 7.52 -17.97
N GLN A 32 -15.44 7.75 -19.27
CA GLN A 32 -16.54 8.17 -20.13
C GLN A 32 -17.65 7.13 -19.97
N GLU A 33 -18.78 7.56 -19.40
CA GLU A 33 -20.00 6.78 -19.28
C GLU A 33 -20.51 6.42 -20.69
N ASN A 34 -20.40 5.15 -21.05
CA ASN A 34 -21.39 4.46 -21.87
C ASN A 34 -21.37 2.98 -21.50
N GLY A 35 -22.36 2.57 -20.68
CA GLY A 35 -22.58 1.19 -20.24
C GLY A 35 -21.96 0.86 -18.88
N LYS A 36 -22.64 1.24 -17.79
CA LYS A 36 -22.23 1.01 -16.39
C LYS A 36 -21.72 -0.42 -16.12
N PRO A 37 -20.44 -0.60 -15.76
CA PRO A 37 -20.01 -1.73 -14.95
C PRO A 37 -20.04 -1.29 -13.49
N VAL A 38 -20.90 -1.92 -12.69
CA VAL A 38 -20.79 -1.87 -11.23
C VAL A 38 -19.48 -2.58 -10.85
N PRO A 39 -18.53 -1.95 -10.14
CA PRO A 39 -17.37 -2.67 -9.60
C PRO A 39 -17.88 -3.79 -8.69
N PRO A 40 -17.25 -4.97 -8.68
CA PRO A 40 -17.68 -6.06 -7.81
C PRO A 40 -17.69 -5.59 -6.36
N SER A 41 -18.52 -6.23 -5.55
CA SER A 41 -18.51 -6.04 -4.11
C SER A 41 -17.11 -6.35 -3.57
N LEU A 42 -16.33 -5.29 -3.29
CA LEU A 42 -15.13 -5.30 -2.44
C LEU A 42 -15.53 -5.55 -0.96
N ALA A 43 -16.65 -6.26 -0.72
CA ALA A 43 -17.22 -6.38 0.60
C ALA A 43 -16.19 -7.04 1.54
N PRO A 44 -15.90 -6.40 2.68
CA PRO A 44 -15.07 -6.99 3.70
C PRO A 44 -15.69 -8.33 4.09
N SER A 45 -15.01 -9.41 3.75
CA SER A 45 -15.35 -10.72 4.26
C SER A 45 -14.55 -10.93 5.54
N PRO A 46 -15.15 -11.43 6.63
CA PRO A 46 -14.40 -11.71 7.83
C PRO A 46 -13.37 -12.79 7.52
N LEU A 47 -12.11 -12.39 7.41
CA LEU A 47 -11.01 -13.33 7.64
C LEU A 47 -11.17 -13.82 9.08
N SER A 48 -10.95 -15.12 9.30
CA SER A 48 -10.66 -15.60 10.64
C SER A 48 -9.57 -14.70 11.23
N THR A 49 -9.81 -14.20 12.44
CA THR A 49 -8.95 -13.30 13.22
C THR A 49 -7.62 -13.95 13.63
N SER A 50 -7.04 -14.79 12.78
CA SER A 50 -5.69 -15.29 12.97
C SER A 50 -4.74 -14.12 12.72
N SER A 51 -4.01 -13.74 13.76
CA SER A 51 -2.77 -12.99 13.59
C SER A 51 -1.85 -13.83 12.73
N PHE A 52 -1.53 -13.36 11.53
CA PHE A 52 -0.63 -14.09 10.66
C PHE A 52 0.76 -14.12 11.29
N ALA A 53 1.37 -15.32 11.34
CA ALA A 53 2.68 -15.52 11.93
C ALA A 53 3.76 -15.10 10.92
N LEU A 54 4.65 -14.19 11.31
CA LEU A 54 5.77 -13.77 10.47
C LEU A 54 6.92 -14.78 10.61
N PRO A 55 7.49 -15.31 9.51
CA PRO A 55 8.61 -16.24 9.54
C PRO A 55 9.92 -15.48 9.81
N LEU A 56 10.10 -15.00 11.04
CA LEU A 56 11.28 -14.21 11.44
C LEU A 56 12.58 -14.97 11.19
N ASP A 57 12.53 -16.30 11.27
CA ASP A 57 13.67 -17.18 11.06
C ASP A 57 14.13 -17.29 9.61
N GLU A 58 13.28 -16.93 8.66
CA GLU A 58 13.55 -16.97 7.22
C GLU A 58 13.96 -15.61 6.65
N LEU A 59 13.88 -14.54 7.46
CA LEU A 59 14.26 -13.20 7.04
C LEU A 59 15.78 -13.09 6.81
N PRO A 60 16.24 -12.29 5.82
CA PRO A 60 17.64 -12.00 5.63
C PRO A 60 18.29 -11.50 6.93
N PRO A 61 19.48 -12.01 7.32
CA PRO A 61 20.13 -11.60 8.57
C PRO A 61 20.35 -10.09 8.69
N SER A 62 20.57 -9.40 7.55
CA SER A 62 20.80 -7.95 7.49
C SER A 62 19.63 -7.10 7.98
N VAL A 63 18.39 -7.57 7.82
CA VAL A 63 17.16 -6.81 8.14
C VAL A 63 16.43 -7.35 9.36
N ARG A 64 16.76 -8.56 9.82
CA ARG A 64 16.06 -9.26 10.91
C ARG A 64 15.95 -8.43 12.19
N ASP A 65 17.04 -7.88 12.67
CA ASP A 65 17.05 -7.04 13.88
C ASP A 65 16.24 -5.75 13.70
N GLY A 66 16.20 -5.22 12.48
CA GLY A 66 15.37 -4.07 12.13
C GLY A 66 13.89 -4.42 12.19
N VAL A 67 13.50 -5.54 11.57
CA VAL A 67 12.12 -6.05 11.56
C VAL A 67 11.67 -6.41 12.97
N CYS A 68 12.45 -7.17 13.74
CA CYS A 68 12.11 -7.52 15.14
C CYS A 68 11.87 -6.27 15.99
N ARG A 69 12.72 -5.25 15.87
CA ARG A 69 12.54 -3.98 16.61
C ARG A 69 11.23 -3.28 16.27
N VAL A 70 10.81 -3.29 15.01
CA VAL A 70 9.52 -2.71 14.59
C VAL A 70 8.35 -3.51 15.15
N LEU A 71 8.44 -4.84 15.15
CA LEU A 71 7.36 -5.73 15.59
C LEU A 71 7.20 -5.79 17.12
N GLU A 72 8.29 -5.72 17.88
CA GLU A 72 8.26 -5.76 19.35
C GLU A 72 7.70 -4.47 19.96
N LYS A 73 8.05 -3.31 19.38
CA LYS A 73 7.66 -1.99 19.87
C LYS A 73 7.19 -1.09 18.74
N PRO A 74 6.06 -1.42 18.07
CA PRO A 74 5.49 -0.55 17.07
C PRO A 74 4.98 0.72 17.73
N THR A 75 5.26 1.87 17.12
CA THR A 75 4.54 3.11 17.43
C THR A 75 3.08 2.99 17.05
N LEU A 76 2.79 2.31 15.94
CA LEU A 76 1.45 2.07 15.46
C LEU A 76 1.37 0.70 14.79
N LYS A 77 0.26 0.00 15.02
CA LYS A 77 -0.10 -1.22 14.32
C LYS A 77 -1.51 -1.08 13.79
N VAL A 78 -1.70 -1.30 12.48
CA VAL A 78 -3.01 -1.29 11.84
C VAL A 78 -3.16 -2.48 10.91
N ARG A 79 -4.41 -2.85 10.65
CA ARG A 79 -4.79 -3.94 9.76
C ARG A 79 -5.70 -3.37 8.68
N GLY A 80 -5.38 -3.66 7.42
CA GLY A 80 -6.19 -3.27 6.27
C GLY A 80 -7.47 -4.11 6.14
N PRO A 81 -8.45 -3.65 5.34
CA PRO A 81 -9.62 -4.44 4.98
C PRO A 81 -9.24 -5.76 4.29
N ALA A 82 -10.01 -6.81 4.56
CA ALA A 82 -9.89 -8.04 3.81
C ALA A 82 -10.66 -7.91 2.48
N GLU A 83 -9.94 -7.76 1.37
CA GLU A 83 -10.56 -7.64 0.04
C GLU A 83 -10.63 -8.99 -0.69
N ILE A 84 -11.66 -9.18 -1.52
CA ILE A 84 -11.73 -10.25 -2.52
C ILE A 84 -11.96 -9.61 -3.87
N PHE A 85 -11.18 -10.00 -4.86
CA PHE A 85 -11.31 -9.52 -6.22
C PHE A 85 -11.01 -10.63 -7.23
N ARG A 86 -11.46 -10.41 -8.47
CA ARG A 86 -11.16 -11.30 -9.60
C ARG A 86 -9.85 -10.89 -10.26
N GLY A 87 -9.11 -11.89 -10.71
CA GLY A 87 -8.00 -11.70 -11.62
C GLY A 87 -7.00 -12.84 -11.59
N ARG A 88 -6.12 -12.84 -12.58
CA ARG A 88 -5.09 -13.88 -12.75
C ARG A 88 -4.02 -13.75 -11.63
N PRO A 89 -3.76 -14.81 -10.84
CA PRO A 89 -2.76 -14.75 -9.77
C PRO A 89 -1.36 -14.34 -10.24
N ALA A 90 -0.94 -14.80 -11.42
CA ALA A 90 0.34 -14.40 -12.00
C ALA A 90 0.47 -12.88 -12.23
N MET A 91 -0.64 -12.20 -12.57
CA MET A 91 -0.64 -10.74 -12.71
C MET A 91 -0.48 -10.05 -11.36
N TYR A 92 -1.17 -10.57 -10.34
CA TYR A 92 -1.07 -10.04 -8.99
C TYR A 92 0.35 -10.16 -8.44
N HIS A 93 0.95 -11.36 -8.51
CA HIS A 93 2.34 -11.58 -8.08
C HIS A 93 3.32 -10.67 -8.82
N TRP A 94 3.16 -10.52 -10.14
CA TRP A 94 4.00 -9.64 -10.93
C TRP A 94 3.89 -8.17 -10.49
N LEU A 95 2.68 -7.67 -10.19
CA LEU A 95 2.49 -6.30 -9.70
C LEU A 95 3.12 -6.10 -8.31
N LEU A 96 3.04 -7.10 -7.43
CA LEU A 96 3.68 -7.06 -6.11
C LEU A 96 5.22 -7.08 -6.20
N GLU A 97 5.78 -7.65 -7.26
CA GLU A 97 7.22 -7.68 -7.55
C GLU A 97 7.71 -6.42 -8.26
N ASN A 98 6.83 -5.77 -9.01
CA ASN A 98 7.15 -4.61 -9.85
C ASN A 98 6.29 -3.40 -9.47
N PRO A 99 6.37 -2.89 -8.22
CA PRO A 99 5.54 -1.78 -7.75
C PRO A 99 5.81 -0.47 -8.49
N ASP A 100 7.02 -0.28 -9.03
CA ASP A 100 7.36 0.82 -9.95
C ASP A 100 6.53 0.76 -11.23
N GLN A 101 6.41 -0.44 -11.83
CA GLN A 101 5.61 -0.64 -13.03
C GLN A 101 4.13 -0.50 -12.74
N ALA A 102 3.65 -1.03 -11.60
CA ALA A 102 2.28 -0.85 -11.16
C ALA A 102 1.91 0.65 -11.06
N VAL A 103 2.81 1.48 -10.51
CA VAL A 103 2.63 2.94 -10.45
C VAL A 103 2.58 3.58 -11.83
N VAL A 104 3.43 3.14 -12.77
CA VAL A 104 3.41 3.61 -14.16
C VAL A 104 2.05 3.30 -14.81
N MET A 105 1.54 2.07 -14.64
CA MET A 105 0.22 1.69 -15.16
C MET A 105 -0.90 2.54 -14.56
N TRP A 106 -0.89 2.71 -13.23
CA TRP A 106 -1.88 3.50 -12.52
C TRP A 106 -1.94 4.95 -13.00
N ARG A 107 -0.78 5.56 -13.27
CA ARG A 107 -0.70 6.91 -13.85
C ARG A 107 -1.24 7.00 -15.26
N ARG A 108 -0.98 5.99 -16.09
CA ARG A 108 -1.53 5.93 -17.46
C ARG A 108 -3.04 5.79 -17.47
N LEU A 109 -3.62 5.22 -16.42
CA LEU A 109 -5.05 5.20 -16.17
C LEU A 109 -5.58 6.55 -15.63
N GLY A 110 -4.73 7.57 -15.48
CA GLY A 110 -5.10 8.92 -15.08
C GLY A 110 -4.98 9.20 -13.57
N ALA A 111 -4.50 8.24 -12.78
CA ALA A 111 -4.33 8.44 -11.34
C ALA A 111 -3.13 9.36 -11.04
N ARG A 112 -3.26 10.16 -9.97
CA ARG A 112 -2.17 10.99 -9.45
C ARG A 112 -1.54 10.29 -8.26
N CYS A 113 -0.33 9.80 -8.44
CA CYS A 113 0.43 9.13 -7.38
C CYS A 113 1.91 9.49 -7.44
N MET A 114 2.59 9.30 -6.32
CA MET A 114 4.05 9.42 -6.20
C MET A 114 4.78 8.41 -7.10
N SER A 115 5.99 8.75 -7.54
CA SER A 115 6.80 7.83 -8.35
C SER A 115 7.45 6.81 -7.42
N ILE A 116 7.47 5.55 -7.84
CA ILE A 116 8.31 4.53 -7.23
C ILE A 116 9.46 4.24 -8.18
N THR A 117 10.65 4.19 -7.63
CA THR A 117 11.88 3.87 -8.33
C THR A 117 12.29 2.47 -7.95
N ASN A 118 12.48 1.60 -8.93
CA ASN A 118 13.12 0.30 -8.71
C ASN A 118 14.59 0.52 -8.37
N GLN A 119 15.06 -0.09 -7.28
CA GLN A 119 16.42 0.02 -6.78
C GLN A 119 17.21 -1.30 -6.91
N GLY A 120 16.63 -2.30 -7.59
CA GLY A 120 17.19 -3.64 -7.80
C GLY A 120 17.08 -4.54 -6.57
N ASN A 121 17.25 -5.85 -6.78
CA ASN A 121 17.32 -6.86 -5.71
C ASN A 121 16.13 -6.82 -4.74
N GLY A 122 14.91 -6.66 -5.26
CA GLY A 122 13.69 -6.58 -4.44
C GLY A 122 13.52 -5.27 -3.68
N ARG A 123 14.40 -4.28 -3.90
CA ARG A 123 14.31 -2.94 -3.31
C ARG A 123 13.65 -1.95 -4.26
N PHE A 124 12.87 -1.07 -3.68
CA PHE A 124 12.21 0.03 -4.39
C PHE A 124 12.04 1.21 -3.43
N GLY A 125 11.81 2.41 -3.93
CA GLY A 125 11.68 3.55 -3.03
C GLY A 125 11.06 4.75 -3.69
N TRP A 126 10.80 5.77 -2.90
CA TRP A 126 10.19 7.00 -3.37
C TRP A 126 10.80 8.20 -2.64
N THR A 127 10.76 9.36 -3.31
CA THR A 127 11.04 10.66 -2.72
C THR A 127 9.98 11.66 -3.15
N ASP A 128 9.69 12.63 -2.28
CA ASP A 128 8.76 13.72 -2.57
C ASP A 128 9.44 14.99 -3.12
N GLY A 129 10.78 14.97 -3.26
CA GLY A 129 11.59 16.15 -3.63
C GLY A 129 11.59 17.27 -2.58
N LYS A 130 10.97 17.05 -1.42
CA LYS A 130 10.81 18.00 -0.31
C LYS A 130 11.50 17.53 0.98
N GLY A 131 12.27 16.44 0.89
CA GLY A 131 13.08 15.91 1.98
C GLY A 131 12.57 14.60 2.58
N SER A 132 11.46 14.05 2.06
CA SER A 132 11.05 12.68 2.37
C SER A 132 11.71 11.70 1.40
N ASN A 133 12.25 10.61 1.94
CA ASN A 133 12.86 9.53 1.19
C ASN A 133 12.68 8.23 1.96
N VAL A 134 11.97 7.27 1.35
CA VAL A 134 11.71 5.96 1.95
C VAL A 134 12.14 4.87 0.98
N SER A 135 12.95 3.95 1.48
CA SER A 135 13.35 2.73 0.79
C SER A 135 12.58 1.55 1.37
N TRP A 136 12.08 0.71 0.49
CA TRP A 136 11.42 -0.56 0.75
C TRP A 136 12.27 -1.70 0.24
N GLU A 137 12.16 -2.85 0.88
CA GLU A 137 12.81 -4.11 0.51
C GLU A 137 11.81 -5.24 0.71
N THR A 138 11.64 -6.10 -0.30
CA THR A 138 10.96 -7.38 -0.14
C THR A 138 11.88 -8.31 0.66
N VAL A 139 11.56 -8.51 1.94
CA VAL A 139 12.40 -9.31 2.87
C VAL A 139 11.94 -10.75 2.98
N PHE A 140 10.71 -11.04 2.55
CA PHE A 140 10.19 -12.39 2.48
C PHE A 140 9.08 -12.46 1.44
N SER A 141 9.00 -13.56 0.71
CA SER A 141 7.86 -13.88 -0.13
C SER A 141 7.74 -15.39 -0.29
N ASP A 142 6.51 -15.89 -0.19
CA ASP A 142 6.15 -17.24 -0.59
C ASP A 142 4.85 -17.20 -1.43
N GLY A 143 4.22 -18.36 -1.66
CA GLY A 143 2.97 -18.45 -2.42
C GLY A 143 1.71 -17.91 -1.72
N ARG A 144 1.80 -17.38 -0.50
CA ARG A 144 0.66 -16.94 0.34
C ARG A 144 0.93 -15.65 1.12
N GLN A 145 2.17 -15.23 1.27
CA GLN A 145 2.51 -14.01 1.97
C GLN A 145 3.71 -13.31 1.36
N ARG A 146 3.75 -11.99 1.53
CA ARG A 146 4.86 -11.12 1.18
C ARG A 146 5.09 -10.13 2.31
N ILE A 147 6.35 -9.96 2.70
CA ILE A 147 6.75 -9.02 3.73
C ILE A 147 7.67 -7.98 3.11
N TRP A 148 7.30 -6.72 3.29
CA TRP A 148 8.16 -5.60 2.98
C TRP A 148 8.67 -4.95 4.26
N TYR A 149 9.96 -4.65 4.28
CA TYR A 149 10.58 -3.80 5.28
C TYR A 149 10.92 -2.45 4.66
N ALA A 150 10.71 -1.37 5.40
CA ALA A 150 11.07 -0.04 4.97
C ALA A 150 11.89 0.70 6.01
N GLU A 151 12.82 1.50 5.52
CA GLU A 151 13.53 2.51 6.29
C GLU A 151 13.58 3.82 5.52
N GLY A 152 13.55 4.92 6.24
CA GLY A 152 13.72 6.22 5.63
C GLY A 152 13.45 7.37 6.55
N VAL A 153 13.29 8.53 5.93
CA VAL A 153 12.91 9.76 6.60
C VAL A 153 11.69 10.36 5.91
N VAL A 154 10.78 10.91 6.69
CA VAL A 154 9.64 11.63 6.16
C VAL A 154 9.57 13.03 6.74
N ARG A 155 9.26 14.01 5.90
CA ARG A 155 9.11 15.40 6.29
C ARG A 155 7.64 15.82 6.19
N PRO A 156 6.91 15.93 7.31
CA PRO A 156 5.48 16.26 7.30
C PRO A 156 5.16 17.66 6.79
N SER A 157 6.11 18.59 6.95
CA SER A 157 5.98 19.98 6.55
C SER A 157 7.36 20.60 6.30
N PRO A 158 7.49 21.56 5.37
CA PRO A 158 8.73 22.31 5.18
C PRO A 158 9.26 22.97 6.45
N LEU A 159 8.38 23.34 7.39
CA LEU A 159 8.75 23.98 8.65
C LEU A 159 9.18 23.00 9.74
N LEU A 160 8.86 21.72 9.58
CA LEU A 160 9.18 20.67 10.56
C LEU A 160 10.42 19.89 10.12
N GLY A 161 11.11 19.32 11.10
CA GLY A 161 12.25 18.43 10.87
C GLY A 161 11.83 17.12 10.19
N ALA A 162 12.80 16.46 9.55
CA ALA A 162 12.62 15.12 9.03
C ALA A 162 12.51 14.12 10.19
N VAL A 163 11.64 13.13 10.03
CA VAL A 163 11.31 12.11 11.01
C VAL A 163 11.81 10.77 10.48
N ALA A 164 12.65 10.08 11.23
CA ALA A 164 13.06 8.72 10.88
C ALA A 164 11.87 7.77 11.04
N VAL A 165 11.66 6.92 10.03
CA VAL A 165 10.59 5.91 10.03
C VAL A 165 11.15 4.55 9.66
N ARG A 166 10.60 3.53 10.31
CA ARG A 166 10.73 2.14 9.92
C ARG A 166 9.35 1.52 9.82
N ALA A 167 9.12 0.70 8.81
CA ALA A 167 7.85 0.01 8.66
C ALA A 167 8.04 -1.45 8.28
N VAL A 168 7.11 -2.29 8.72
CA VAL A 168 6.95 -3.65 8.24
C VAL A 168 5.52 -3.76 7.72
N VAL A 169 5.36 -4.18 6.47
CA VAL A 169 4.08 -4.53 5.88
C VAL A 169 4.08 -6.01 5.63
N ALA A 170 3.12 -6.72 6.22
CA ALA A 170 2.90 -8.14 6.00
C ALA A 170 1.61 -8.31 5.20
N LEU A 171 1.73 -8.63 3.92
CA LEU A 171 0.62 -8.86 3.02
C LEU A 171 0.38 -10.36 2.91
N HIS A 172 -0.83 -10.79 3.22
CA HIS A 172 -1.29 -12.16 3.09
C HIS A 172 -2.29 -12.25 1.95
N TYR A 173 -2.21 -13.32 1.16
CA TYR A 173 -3.13 -13.56 0.07
C TYR A 173 -3.42 -15.04 -0.13
N LEU A 174 -4.63 -15.31 -0.60
CA LEU A 174 -5.12 -16.63 -0.92
C LEU A 174 -5.74 -16.63 -2.32
N GLU A 175 -5.39 -17.64 -3.08
CA GLU A 175 -5.96 -17.91 -4.39
C GLU A 175 -7.08 -18.94 -4.24
N SER A 176 -8.21 -18.68 -4.90
CA SER A 176 -9.37 -19.55 -4.91
C SER A 176 -10.08 -19.42 -6.26
N GLN A 177 -11.21 -20.12 -6.40
CA GLN A 177 -12.07 -19.98 -7.57
C GLN A 177 -13.50 -19.68 -7.11
N ASP A 178 -14.23 -18.90 -7.91
CA ASP A 178 -15.67 -18.72 -7.71
C ASP A 178 -16.45 -19.97 -8.15
N ALA A 179 -17.77 -19.98 -7.91
CA ALA A 179 -18.63 -21.10 -8.31
C ALA A 179 -18.65 -21.38 -9.83
N THR A 180 -18.10 -20.48 -10.65
CA THR A 180 -17.97 -20.61 -12.11
C THR A 180 -16.56 -20.99 -12.55
N GLY A 181 -15.67 -21.32 -11.62
CA GLY A 181 -14.27 -21.70 -11.89
C GLY A 181 -13.35 -20.52 -12.19
N ARG A 182 -13.79 -19.27 -11.98
CA ARG A 182 -12.95 -18.09 -12.26
C ARG A 182 -12.02 -17.79 -11.09
N PRO A 183 -10.75 -17.44 -11.36
CA PRO A 183 -9.79 -17.08 -10.32
C PRO A 183 -10.27 -15.92 -9.44
N LEU A 184 -10.18 -16.13 -8.13
CA LEU A 184 -10.40 -15.15 -7.08
C LEU A 184 -9.13 -15.02 -6.25
N ILE A 185 -8.79 -13.78 -5.92
CA ILE A 185 -7.71 -13.45 -5.01
C ILE A 185 -8.36 -12.79 -3.80
N ARG A 186 -8.01 -13.27 -2.63
CA ARG A 186 -8.30 -12.61 -1.36
C ARG A 186 -6.99 -12.10 -0.81
N HIS A 187 -6.94 -10.86 -0.31
CA HIS A 187 -5.77 -10.37 0.41
C HIS A 187 -6.12 -9.56 1.66
N GLN A 188 -5.14 -9.39 2.54
CA GLN A 188 -5.17 -8.49 3.67
C GLN A 188 -3.74 -8.18 4.12
N ALA A 189 -3.49 -6.96 4.55
CA ALA A 189 -2.19 -6.49 5.01
C ALA A 189 -2.24 -6.01 6.46
N ASP A 190 -1.16 -6.30 7.19
CA ASP A 190 -0.85 -5.71 8.49
C ASP A 190 0.32 -4.72 8.33
N LEU A 191 0.18 -3.52 8.88
CA LEU A 191 1.23 -2.50 8.92
C LEU A 191 1.68 -2.28 10.35
N PHE A 192 3.00 -2.37 10.55
CA PHE A 192 3.68 -2.02 11.79
C PHE A 192 4.61 -0.85 11.49
N LEU A 193 4.41 0.27 12.17
CA LEU A 193 5.20 1.49 12.00
C LEU A 193 5.95 1.78 13.29
N GLN A 194 7.23 2.08 13.18
CA GLN A 194 8.06 2.58 14.26
C GLN A 194 8.70 3.91 13.87
N THR A 195 8.63 4.87 14.77
CA THR A 195 9.33 6.15 14.66
C THR A 195 10.00 6.51 15.97
N ASP A 196 10.90 7.49 15.95
CA ASP A 196 11.61 7.92 17.16
C ASP A 196 10.70 8.65 18.16
N SER A 197 11.14 8.76 19.41
CA SER A 197 10.33 9.36 20.48
C SER A 197 10.01 10.84 20.28
N LYS A 198 10.86 11.58 19.56
CA LYS A 198 10.61 13.00 19.24
C LYS A 198 9.50 13.13 18.19
N ALA A 199 9.49 12.21 17.23
CA ALA A 199 8.47 12.08 16.22
C ALA A 199 7.13 11.59 16.78
N VAL A 200 7.12 10.72 17.78
CA VAL A 200 5.87 10.33 18.48
C VAL A 200 5.16 11.56 19.04
N ALA A 201 5.88 12.46 19.70
CA ALA A 201 5.30 13.71 20.20
C ALA A 201 4.80 14.63 19.07
N MET A 202 5.45 14.61 17.92
CA MET A 202 5.03 15.38 16.73
C MET A 202 3.77 14.77 16.10
N VAL A 203 3.71 13.45 15.92
CA VAL A 203 2.53 12.72 15.45
C VAL A 203 1.35 12.94 16.38
N ALA A 204 1.56 12.83 17.69
CA ALA A 204 0.52 13.10 18.69
C ALA A 204 -0.01 14.54 18.61
N ARG A 205 0.85 15.53 18.30
CA ARG A 205 0.44 16.93 18.11
C ARG A 205 -0.28 17.20 16.79
N LEU A 206 0.14 16.55 15.71
CA LEU A 206 -0.40 16.79 14.37
C LEU A 206 -1.67 16.00 14.07
N LEU A 207 -1.69 14.74 14.49
CA LEU A 207 -2.74 13.78 14.14
C LEU A 207 -3.57 13.35 15.35
N GLY A 208 -3.05 13.53 16.57
CA GLY A 208 -3.77 13.18 17.80
C GLY A 208 -4.35 11.76 17.76
N SER A 209 -5.64 11.63 18.05
CA SER A 209 -6.38 10.38 18.02
C SER A 209 -6.68 9.83 16.61
N SER A 210 -6.45 10.61 15.55
CA SER A 210 -6.71 10.19 14.17
C SER A 210 -5.54 9.42 13.54
N ALA A 211 -4.38 9.32 14.20
CA ALA A 211 -3.23 8.62 13.66
C ALA A 211 -3.50 7.15 13.26
N PRO A 212 -4.23 6.33 14.06
CA PRO A 212 -4.62 4.99 13.64
C PRO A 212 -5.50 4.99 12.39
N HIS A 213 -6.49 5.89 12.34
CA HIS A 213 -7.41 5.98 11.20
C HIS A 213 -6.69 6.37 9.90
N VAL A 214 -5.78 7.34 9.95
CA VAL A 214 -4.96 7.73 8.77
C VAL A 214 -4.09 6.57 8.29
N ALA A 215 -3.59 5.74 9.21
CA ALA A 215 -2.81 4.56 8.86
C ALA A 215 -3.67 3.45 8.25
N GLU A 216 -4.88 3.24 8.78
CA GLU A 216 -5.88 2.33 8.22
C GLU A 216 -6.26 2.74 6.80
N GLU A 217 -6.47 4.03 6.55
CA GLU A 217 -6.72 4.56 5.21
C GLU A 217 -5.52 4.33 4.27
N GLY A 218 -4.30 4.55 4.76
CA GLY A 218 -3.08 4.32 3.98
C GLY A 218 -2.91 2.86 3.57
N ILE A 219 -3.10 1.92 4.49
CA ILE A 219 -2.99 0.49 4.18
C ILE A 219 -4.13 0.02 3.26
N ALA A 220 -5.35 0.51 3.46
CA ALA A 220 -6.48 0.23 2.58
C ALA A 220 -6.27 0.77 1.15
N GLN A 221 -5.65 1.95 1.01
CA GLN A 221 -5.29 2.50 -0.30
C GLN A 221 -4.23 1.65 -1.01
N MET A 222 -3.24 1.12 -0.28
CA MET A 222 -2.24 0.21 -0.83
C MET A 222 -2.88 -1.10 -1.32
N GLU A 223 -3.76 -1.70 -0.54
CA GLU A 223 -4.52 -2.89 -0.94
C GLU A 223 -5.35 -2.63 -2.20
N MET A 224 -6.16 -1.57 -2.17
CA MET A 224 -6.99 -1.13 -3.30
C MET A 224 -6.17 -0.93 -4.58
N PHE A 225 -5.00 -0.30 -4.46
CA PHE A 225 -4.12 -0.03 -5.60
C PHE A 225 -3.78 -1.32 -6.37
N PHE A 226 -3.39 -2.38 -5.66
CA PHE A 226 -3.07 -3.66 -6.30
C PHE A 226 -4.33 -4.40 -6.76
N SER A 227 -5.39 -4.43 -5.94
CA SER A 227 -6.61 -5.18 -6.26
C SER A 227 -7.32 -4.62 -7.49
N VAL A 228 -7.43 -3.29 -7.60
CA VAL A 228 -8.07 -2.62 -8.73
C VAL A 228 -7.25 -2.75 -10.00
N LEU A 229 -5.91 -2.66 -9.95
CA LEU A 229 -5.07 -2.90 -11.13
C LEU A 229 -5.26 -4.30 -11.69
N VAL A 230 -5.22 -5.32 -10.82
CA VAL A 230 -5.45 -6.71 -11.23
C VAL A 230 -6.82 -6.89 -11.84
N TRP A 231 -7.85 -6.40 -11.16
CA TRP A 231 -9.23 -6.50 -11.64
C TRP A 231 -9.43 -5.79 -12.99
N TYR A 232 -8.81 -4.62 -13.17
CA TYR A 232 -8.90 -3.85 -14.40
C TYR A 232 -8.24 -4.60 -15.57
N LEU A 233 -7.04 -5.13 -15.35
CA LEU A 233 -6.29 -5.89 -16.36
C LEU A 233 -6.90 -7.25 -16.69
N ASP A 234 -7.66 -7.85 -15.76
CA ASP A 234 -8.46 -9.05 -16.01
C ASP A 234 -9.63 -8.77 -16.97
N ARG A 235 -10.28 -7.61 -16.81
CA ARG A 235 -11.38 -7.17 -17.69
C ARG A 235 -10.93 -6.61 -19.03
N HIS A 236 -9.71 -6.06 -19.08
CA HIS A 236 -9.15 -5.38 -20.25
C HIS A 236 -7.75 -5.92 -20.60
N PRO A 237 -7.62 -7.23 -20.93
CA PRO A 237 -6.31 -7.82 -21.22
C PRO A 237 -5.61 -7.13 -22.40
N GLU A 238 -6.36 -6.56 -23.35
CA GLU A 238 -5.85 -5.80 -24.49
C GLU A 238 -5.10 -4.51 -24.09
N ARG A 239 -5.38 -3.98 -22.89
CA ARG A 239 -4.74 -2.75 -22.38
C ARG A 239 -3.33 -3.02 -21.83
N LEU A 240 -3.00 -4.27 -21.50
CA LEU A 240 -1.74 -4.62 -20.85
C LEU A 240 -0.52 -4.11 -21.63
N GLU A 241 -0.47 -4.40 -22.93
CA GLU A 241 0.61 -3.95 -23.83
C GLU A 241 0.77 -2.43 -23.86
N THR A 242 -0.35 -1.69 -23.81
CA THR A 242 -0.33 -0.23 -23.83
C THR A 242 0.14 0.35 -22.49
N LEU A 243 -0.15 -0.34 -21.39
CA LEU A 243 0.21 0.09 -20.05
C LEU A 243 1.66 -0.25 -19.67
N LEU A 244 2.26 -1.24 -20.34
CA LEU A 244 3.66 -1.66 -20.15
C LEU A 244 4.70 -0.87 -20.98
N ARG A 245 4.30 -0.25 -22.10
CA ARG A 245 5.23 0.35 -23.10
C ARG A 245 5.84 1.69 -22.74
#